data_AF-F6EU28-F1
#
_entry.id   AF-F6EU28-F1
#
_cell.length_a   1.000
_cell.length_b   1.000
_cell.length_c   1.000
_cell.angle_alpha   90.00
_cell.angle_beta   90.00
_cell.angle_gamma   90.00
#
_symmetry.space_group_name_H-M   'P 1'
#
loop_
_entity.id
_entity.type
_entity.pdbx_description
1 polymer ?
#
loop_
_entity_poly.entity_id
_entity_poly.type
_entity_poly.pdbx_seq_one_letter_code
_entity_poly.pdbx_strand_id
1 'polypeptide(L)'
;MTCQFPPLPTPTQQIRVDGWSPPRQRAFLETLAATGIIRMACEAAQISTRSAYALRIRRDGAAFRLGWDAAILIARARLADDLLARALTGHEEVIRKDMDAGEITRHRHDNRLAMSMLSRLDRMADSPPEGSDAALARIVAQDFAAYLDMLCPDDQSEDEAARPETDAPPAALPEPDPLAAPPAVAEAAAALSPGASAALFVAARLALSEGHKAPPYPLDERCELRPLFVPRGSLPPEQAAARLRGIWWDEVGEAWRTDYPAPPGFDGYESTAPYDIDDYERDLTAQEEEALAIREEAERIPYEHAAARARDAFFGFSALEGDALEGATLEKAA
;
A
#
# COMPACT_ATOMS: atom_id res chain seq x y z
N MET A 1 21.01 -69.93 31.16
CA MET A 1 21.80 -68.70 30.96
C MET A 1 20.90 -67.67 30.29
N THR A 2 20.33 -66.76 31.08
CA THR A 2 19.52 -65.64 30.60
C THR A 2 20.42 -64.43 30.46
N CYS A 3 20.72 -64.02 29.22
CA CYS A 3 21.45 -62.78 28.96
C CYS A 3 20.52 -61.60 29.22
N GLN A 4 20.79 -60.85 30.28
CA GLN A 4 20.13 -59.60 30.61
C GLN A 4 20.88 -58.46 29.90
N PHE A 5 20.25 -57.89 28.88
CA PHE A 5 20.78 -56.71 28.18
C PHE A 5 20.65 -55.48 29.08
N PRO A 6 21.71 -54.66 29.27
CA PRO A 6 21.57 -53.38 29.96
C PRO A 6 20.70 -52.43 29.11
N PRO A 7 19.78 -51.66 29.72
CA PRO A 7 19.02 -50.66 28.96
C PRO A 7 19.98 -49.62 28.39
N LEU A 8 19.91 -49.40 27.08
CA LEU A 8 20.64 -48.31 26.44
C LEU A 8 20.16 -46.97 27.05
N PRO A 9 21.07 -46.04 27.40
CA PRO A 9 20.68 -44.75 27.93
C PRO A 9 19.74 -44.08 26.94
N THR A 10 18.54 -43.75 27.40
CA THR A 10 17.58 -42.96 26.64
C THR A 10 18.24 -41.63 26.36
N PRO A 11 18.35 -41.17 25.09
CA PRO A 11 18.90 -39.86 24.82
C PRO A 11 18.00 -38.84 25.53
N THR A 12 18.49 -38.27 26.63
CA THR A 12 17.95 -37.06 27.22
C THR A 12 17.78 -36.08 26.08
N GLN A 13 16.55 -35.60 25.86
CA GLN A 13 16.28 -34.53 24.90
C GLN A 13 17.13 -33.33 25.32
N GLN A 14 18.31 -33.22 24.72
CA GLN A 14 19.10 -32.01 24.80
C GLN A 14 18.23 -30.94 24.15
N ILE A 15 17.67 -30.06 24.97
CA ILE A 15 17.06 -28.81 24.53
C ILE A 15 18.19 -28.06 23.84
N ARG A 16 18.31 -28.24 22.53
CA ARG A 16 19.19 -27.41 21.73
C ARG A 16 18.62 -26.01 21.85
N VAL A 17 19.36 -25.16 22.54
CA VAL A 17 19.16 -23.71 22.44
C VAL A 17 19.50 -23.43 20.97
N ASP A 18 18.47 -23.41 20.10
CA ASP A 18 18.59 -23.46 18.63
C ASP A 18 19.24 -22.20 18.03
N GLY A 19 19.97 -21.42 18.84
CA GLY A 19 20.57 -20.14 18.53
C GLY A 19 19.54 -19.00 18.44
N TRP A 20 18.25 -19.31 18.37
CA TRP A 20 17.18 -18.33 18.22
C TRP A 20 16.56 -17.94 19.55
N SER A 21 17.14 -16.92 20.18
CA SER A 21 16.50 -16.19 21.28
C SER A 21 15.47 -15.19 20.72
N PRO A 22 14.42 -14.82 21.49
CA PRO A 22 13.47 -13.78 21.09
C PRO A 22 14.14 -12.44 20.69
N PRO A 23 15.18 -11.96 21.39
CA PRO A 23 15.94 -10.77 20.97
C PRO A 23 16.60 -10.92 19.60
N ARG A 24 17.14 -12.10 19.28
CA ARG A 24 17.72 -12.37 17.94
C ARG A 24 16.65 -12.39 16.85
N GLN A 25 15.45 -12.92 17.14
CA GLN A 25 14.31 -12.85 16.23
C GLN A 25 13.88 -11.40 15.97
N ARG A 26 13.80 -10.58 17.03
CA ARG A 26 13.52 -9.13 16.90
C ARG A 26 14.60 -8.43 16.05
N ALA A 27 15.87 -8.57 16.41
CA ALA A 27 16.98 -7.91 15.70
C ALA A 27 17.02 -8.29 14.21
N PHE A 28 16.75 -9.56 13.89
CA PHE A 28 16.62 -10.03 12.52
C PHE A 28 15.48 -9.29 11.79
N LEU A 29 14.29 -9.29 12.36
CA LEU A 29 13.08 -8.75 11.75
C LEU A 29 13.14 -7.23 11.60
N GLU A 30 13.67 -6.51 12.59
CA GLU A 30 13.91 -5.06 12.53
C GLU A 30 14.88 -4.70 11.41
N THR A 31 16.02 -5.38 11.35
CA THR A 31 17.04 -5.14 10.30
C THR A 31 16.49 -5.48 8.92
N LEU A 32 15.69 -6.55 8.81
CA LEU A 32 15.05 -6.92 7.56
C LEU A 32 14.00 -5.88 7.13
N ALA A 33 13.18 -5.39 8.05
CA ALA A 33 12.20 -4.33 7.76
C ALA A 33 12.90 -3.01 7.38
N ALA A 34 14.06 -2.74 7.96
CA ALA A 34 14.82 -1.53 7.69
C ALA A 34 15.51 -1.53 6.32
N THR A 35 16.08 -2.68 5.92
CA THR A 35 16.99 -2.77 4.77
C THR A 35 16.46 -3.60 3.60
N GLY A 36 15.59 -4.58 3.87
CA GLY A 36 15.20 -5.62 2.92
C GLY A 36 16.32 -6.62 2.59
N ILE A 37 17.50 -6.52 3.22
CA ILE A 37 18.68 -7.34 2.91
C ILE A 37 18.84 -8.43 3.96
N ILE A 38 18.55 -9.67 3.54
CA ILE A 38 18.58 -10.86 4.41
C ILE A 38 19.95 -11.08 5.06
N ARG A 39 21.04 -10.81 4.34
CA ARG A 39 22.41 -10.98 4.86
C ARG A 39 22.68 -10.03 6.03
N MET A 40 22.27 -8.77 5.93
CA MET A 40 22.43 -7.80 7.02
C MET A 40 21.58 -8.18 8.23
N ALA A 41 20.37 -8.68 8.01
CA ALA A 41 19.52 -9.19 9.08
C ALA A 41 20.13 -10.41 9.79
N CYS A 42 20.75 -11.32 9.02
CA CYS A 42 21.48 -12.47 9.56
C CYS A 42 22.68 -12.03 10.41
N GLU A 43 23.46 -11.06 9.91
CA GLU A 43 24.61 -10.48 10.62
C GLU A 43 24.17 -9.82 11.94
N ALA A 44 23.11 -9.00 11.91
CA ALA A 44 22.57 -8.33 13.09
C ALA A 44 22.05 -9.31 14.16
N ALA A 45 21.45 -10.43 13.74
CA ALA A 45 20.97 -11.47 14.65
C ALA A 45 22.06 -12.48 15.07
N GLN A 46 23.27 -12.39 14.52
CA GLN A 46 24.34 -13.38 14.67
C GLN A 46 23.92 -14.81 14.31
N ILE A 47 23.10 -14.96 13.26
CA ILE A 47 22.61 -16.26 12.78
C ILE A 47 23.01 -16.48 11.33
N SER A 48 23.31 -17.73 10.96
CA SER A 48 23.56 -18.07 9.55
C SER A 48 22.28 -17.99 8.71
N THR A 49 22.41 -17.59 7.45
CA THR A 49 21.30 -17.56 6.49
C THR A 49 20.55 -18.89 6.40
N ARG A 50 21.26 -20.01 6.44
CA ARG A 50 20.67 -21.35 6.45
C ARG A 50 19.76 -21.57 7.66
N SER A 51 20.17 -21.14 8.85
CA SER A 51 19.38 -21.25 10.08
C SER A 51 18.13 -20.36 10.03
N ALA A 52 18.24 -19.15 9.46
CA ALA A 52 17.10 -18.25 9.27
C ALA A 52 16.00 -18.85 8.39
N TYR A 53 16.37 -19.44 7.25
CA TYR A 53 15.42 -20.17 6.41
C TYR A 53 14.88 -21.45 7.06
N ALA A 54 15.71 -22.14 7.84
CA ALA A 54 15.25 -23.32 8.59
C ALA A 54 14.17 -22.95 9.61
N LEU A 55 14.37 -21.88 10.41
CA LEU A 55 13.37 -21.40 11.36
C LEU A 55 12.05 -21.05 10.66
N ARG A 56 12.11 -20.33 9.54
CA ARG A 56 10.92 -19.89 8.78
C ARG A 56 10.00 -21.04 8.35
N ILE A 57 10.54 -22.23 8.08
CA ILE A 57 9.77 -23.37 7.59
C ILE A 57 9.27 -24.26 8.74
N ARG A 58 9.90 -24.19 9.91
CA ARG A 58 9.48 -24.98 11.08
C ARG A 58 8.13 -24.52 11.60
N ARG A 59 7.41 -25.43 12.26
CA ARG A 59 6.08 -25.16 12.85
C ARG A 59 6.15 -24.15 14.01
N ASP A 60 7.20 -24.21 14.80
CA ASP A 60 7.47 -23.27 15.90
C ASP A 60 7.91 -21.88 15.39
N GLY A 61 8.42 -21.78 14.16
CA GLY A 61 8.76 -20.52 13.50
C GLY A 61 7.59 -19.84 12.78
N ALA A 62 6.33 -20.22 13.03
CA ALA A 62 5.17 -19.62 12.36
C ALA A 62 5.05 -18.11 12.59
N ALA A 63 5.26 -17.65 13.84
CA ALA A 63 5.28 -16.21 14.15
C ALA A 63 6.46 -15.49 13.51
N PHE A 64 7.64 -16.12 13.52
CA PHE A 64 8.81 -15.58 12.84
C PHE A 64 8.58 -15.44 11.33
N ARG A 65 7.96 -16.45 10.68
CA ARG A 65 7.60 -16.40 9.25
C ARG A 65 6.65 -15.24 8.95
N LEU A 66 5.61 -15.08 9.75
CA LEU A 66 4.65 -13.99 9.56
C LEU A 66 5.31 -12.62 9.75
N GLY A 67 6.17 -12.48 10.76
CA GLY A 67 6.97 -11.28 10.98
C GLY A 67 7.93 -11.01 9.82
N TRP A 68 8.53 -12.06 9.23
CA TRP A 68 9.41 -11.94 8.07
C TRP A 68 8.64 -11.41 6.87
N ASP A 69 7.47 -11.97 6.58
CA ASP A 69 6.65 -11.53 5.45
C ASP A 69 6.19 -10.07 5.65
N ALA A 70 5.84 -9.68 6.87
CA ALA A 70 5.54 -8.28 7.22
C ALA A 70 6.77 -7.36 7.07
N ALA A 71 7.94 -7.78 7.54
CA ALA A 71 9.18 -7.03 7.39
C ALA A 71 9.53 -6.80 5.90
N ILE A 72 9.33 -7.80 5.05
CA ILE A 72 9.49 -7.66 3.61
C ILE A 72 8.50 -6.65 3.02
N LEU A 73 7.25 -6.59 3.49
CA LEU A 73 6.28 -5.58 3.06
C LEU A 73 6.73 -4.16 3.44
N ILE A 74 7.25 -3.97 4.65
CA ILE A 74 7.77 -2.67 5.13
C ILE A 74 8.99 -2.24 4.31
N ALA A 75 9.97 -3.13 4.14
CA ALA A 75 11.17 -2.83 3.36
C ALA A 75 10.84 -2.53 1.89
N ARG A 76 9.85 -3.22 1.34
CA ARG A 76 9.33 -2.98 -0.01
C ARG A 76 8.74 -1.59 -0.19
N ALA A 77 8.10 -1.00 0.82
CA ALA A 77 7.58 0.36 0.73
C ALA A 77 8.74 1.36 0.63
N ARG A 78 9.75 1.24 1.49
CA ARG A 78 10.94 2.10 1.47
C ARG A 78 11.72 2.02 0.16
N LEU A 79 11.99 0.80 -0.30
CA LEU A 79 12.64 0.59 -1.60
C LEU A 79 11.82 1.19 -2.75
N ALA A 80 10.50 1.20 -2.63
CA ALA A 80 9.66 1.83 -3.64
C ALA A 80 9.85 3.35 -3.65
N ASP A 81 9.87 3.98 -2.48
CA ASP A 81 10.10 5.43 -2.34
C ASP A 81 11.48 5.82 -2.91
N ASP A 82 12.53 5.05 -2.58
CA ASP A 82 13.88 5.28 -3.09
C ASP A 82 13.97 5.14 -4.61
N LEU A 83 13.34 4.09 -5.16
CA LEU A 83 13.31 3.86 -6.60
C LEU A 83 12.46 4.90 -7.34
N LEU A 84 11.36 5.36 -6.74
CA LEU A 84 10.53 6.44 -7.29
C LEU A 84 11.31 7.75 -7.31
N ALA A 85 11.96 8.10 -6.19
CA ALA A 85 12.82 9.28 -6.11
C ALA A 85 13.93 9.23 -7.18
N ARG A 86 14.57 8.06 -7.37
CA ARG A 86 15.58 7.85 -8.41
C ARG A 86 15.00 7.90 -9.82
N ALA A 87 13.80 7.38 -10.05
CA ALA A 87 13.15 7.45 -11.36
C ALA A 87 12.83 8.90 -11.74
N LEU A 88 12.30 9.68 -10.79
CA LEU A 88 11.95 11.09 -10.99
C LEU A 88 13.18 11.98 -11.17
N THR A 89 14.15 11.85 -10.27
CA THR A 89 15.35 12.71 -10.25
C THR A 89 16.37 12.27 -11.30
N GLY A 90 16.33 11.00 -11.73
CA GLY A 90 17.38 10.38 -12.54
C GLY A 90 18.59 9.98 -11.68
N HIS A 91 19.64 9.50 -12.32
CA HIS A 91 20.93 9.27 -11.67
C HIS A 91 22.09 9.79 -12.54
N GLU A 92 23.13 10.27 -11.87
CA GLU A 92 24.37 10.71 -12.52
C GLU A 92 25.29 9.52 -12.77
N GLU A 93 25.62 9.31 -14.04
CA GLU A 93 26.66 8.39 -14.47
C GLU A 93 27.91 9.21 -14.79
N VAL A 94 28.93 9.15 -13.93
CA VAL A 94 30.25 9.77 -14.19
C VAL A 94 31.06 8.80 -15.05
N ILE A 95 31.21 9.13 -16.32
CA ILE A 95 32.07 8.37 -17.22
C ILE A 95 33.45 9.05 -17.19
N ARG A 96 34.41 8.46 -16.46
CA ARG A 96 35.82 8.81 -16.64
C ARG A 96 36.32 8.21 -17.95
N LYS A 97 36.57 9.07 -18.94
CA LYS A 97 37.40 8.72 -20.09
C LYS A 97 38.88 8.84 -19.65
N ASP A 98 39.78 8.13 -20.32
CA ASP A 98 41.21 7.98 -19.96
C ASP A 98 41.92 9.24 -19.43
N MET A 99 43.05 9.02 -18.73
CA MET A 99 43.85 9.95 -17.92
C MET A 99 44.01 11.42 -18.39
N ASP A 100 43.81 11.75 -19.66
CA ASP A 100 43.94 13.11 -20.24
C ASP A 100 42.61 13.73 -20.73
N ALA A 101 41.49 13.00 -20.70
CA ALA A 101 40.19 13.46 -21.20
C ALA A 101 39.18 13.49 -20.04
N GLY A 102 38.91 14.70 -19.52
CA GLY A 102 38.17 14.96 -18.29
C GLY A 102 36.81 14.25 -18.10
N GLU A 103 36.29 14.38 -16.88
CA GLU A 103 35.05 13.73 -16.41
C GLU A 103 33.81 14.24 -17.18
N ILE A 104 33.03 13.32 -17.74
CA ILE A 104 31.72 13.64 -18.34
C ILE A 104 30.65 13.07 -17.43
N THR A 105 29.92 13.95 -16.75
CA THR A 105 28.73 13.60 -15.96
C THR A 105 27.51 13.56 -16.87
N ARG A 106 26.77 12.45 -16.89
CA ARG A 106 25.50 12.34 -17.63
C ARG A 106 24.36 12.05 -16.66
N HIS A 107 23.33 12.90 -16.67
CA HIS A 107 22.08 12.64 -15.98
C HIS A 107 21.22 11.69 -16.83
N ARG A 108 20.92 10.49 -16.31
CA ARG A 108 20.03 9.52 -16.98
C ARG A 108 18.78 9.24 -16.17
N HIS A 109 17.63 9.36 -16.83
CA HIS A 109 16.35 8.85 -16.32
C HIS A 109 16.13 7.43 -16.84
N ASP A 110 15.85 6.49 -15.93
CA ASP A 110 15.56 5.11 -16.29
C ASP A 110 14.04 4.93 -16.47
N ASN A 111 13.55 5.16 -17.69
CA ASN A 111 12.13 5.01 -18.03
C ASN A 111 11.64 3.57 -17.84
N ARG A 112 12.52 2.57 -17.92
CA ARG A 112 12.15 1.16 -17.63
C ARG A 112 11.90 0.96 -16.15
N LEU A 113 12.74 1.55 -15.30
CA LEU A 113 12.50 1.56 -13.86
C LEU A 113 11.17 2.26 -13.53
N ALA A 114 10.90 3.42 -14.14
CA ALA A 114 9.64 4.15 -13.95
C ALA A 114 8.41 3.31 -14.33
N MET A 115 8.41 2.66 -15.50
CA MET A 115 7.30 1.80 -15.93
C MET A 115 7.15 0.56 -15.05
N SER A 116 8.25 -0.05 -14.60
CA SER A 116 8.22 -1.19 -13.66
C SER A 116 7.60 -0.80 -12.31
N MET A 117 7.91 0.41 -11.83
CA MET A 117 7.33 0.98 -10.61
C MET A 117 5.83 1.21 -10.76
N LEU A 118 5.37 1.72 -11.90
CA LEU A 118 3.94 1.91 -12.19
C LEU A 118 3.19 0.57 -12.16
N SER A 119 3.65 -0.43 -12.91
CA SER A 119 3.02 -1.77 -12.94
C SER A 119 3.06 -2.50 -11.59
N ARG A 120 3.92 -2.08 -10.66
CA ARG A 120 3.93 -2.59 -9.29
C ARG A 120 2.89 -1.88 -8.42
N LEU A 121 2.70 -0.58 -8.58
CA LEU A 121 1.65 0.19 -7.89
C LEU A 121 0.27 -0.33 -8.29
N ASP A 122 0.05 -0.63 -9.57
CA ASP A 122 -1.22 -1.23 -10.05
C ASP A 122 -1.50 -2.57 -9.35
N ARG A 123 -0.50 -3.45 -9.28
CA ARG A 123 -0.61 -4.73 -8.55
C ARG A 123 -0.74 -4.58 -7.03
N MET A 124 -0.36 -3.42 -6.47
CA MET A 124 -0.57 -3.14 -5.05
C MET A 124 -1.99 -2.60 -4.80
N ALA A 125 -2.59 -1.94 -5.79
CA ALA A 125 -4.01 -1.58 -5.77
C ALA A 125 -4.89 -2.83 -5.80
N ASP A 126 -4.43 -3.91 -6.45
CA ASP A 126 -5.06 -5.22 -6.33
C ASP A 126 -5.03 -5.73 -4.88
N SER A 127 -6.21 -5.88 -4.28
CA SER A 127 -6.34 -6.39 -2.92
C SER A 127 -6.16 -7.93 -2.91
N PRO A 128 -5.31 -8.47 -2.01
CA PRO A 128 -5.10 -9.90 -1.89
C PRO A 128 -6.38 -10.53 -1.32
N PRO A 129 -6.65 -11.80 -1.64
CA PRO A 129 -7.81 -12.49 -1.09
C PRO A 129 -7.74 -12.49 0.44
N GLU A 130 -8.90 -12.25 1.07
CA GLU A 130 -9.06 -12.27 2.52
C GLU A 130 -8.58 -13.60 3.10
N GLY A 131 -7.87 -13.54 4.24
CA GLY A 131 -7.34 -14.72 4.93
C GLY A 131 -6.08 -15.35 4.32
N SER A 132 -5.53 -14.80 3.24
CA SER A 132 -4.21 -15.22 2.73
C SER A 132 -3.07 -14.81 3.66
N ASP A 133 -1.95 -15.54 3.65
CA ASP A 133 -0.72 -15.17 4.38
C ASP A 133 -0.27 -13.73 4.06
N ALA A 134 -0.50 -13.28 2.83
CA ALA A 134 -0.23 -11.90 2.40
C ALA A 134 -1.13 -10.87 3.09
N ALA A 135 -2.41 -11.19 3.32
CA ALA A 135 -3.32 -10.33 4.07
C ALA A 135 -2.93 -10.27 5.55
N LEU A 136 -2.56 -11.41 6.15
CA LEU A 136 -2.08 -11.49 7.54
C LEU A 136 -0.80 -10.67 7.76
N ALA A 137 0.15 -10.78 6.83
CA ALA A 137 1.39 -10.02 6.88
C ALA A 137 1.16 -8.50 6.81
N ARG A 138 0.14 -8.03 6.07
CA ARG A 138 -0.24 -6.60 6.03
C ARG A 138 -0.75 -6.10 7.37
N ILE A 139 -1.58 -6.89 8.06
CA ILE A 139 -2.08 -6.55 9.39
C ILE A 139 -0.92 -6.43 10.38
N VAL A 140 0.02 -7.37 10.34
CA VAL A 140 1.23 -7.31 11.17
C VAL A 140 2.11 -6.10 10.80
N ALA A 141 2.23 -5.77 9.52
CA ALA A 141 3.02 -4.61 9.08
C ALA A 141 2.45 -3.26 9.56
N GLN A 142 1.13 -3.15 9.78
CA GLN A 142 0.49 -1.91 10.26
C GLN A 142 0.91 -1.53 11.68
N ASP A 143 1.15 -2.52 12.55
CA ASP A 143 1.65 -2.29 13.91
C ASP A 143 2.80 -3.26 14.21
N PHE A 144 3.86 -3.10 13.43
CA PHE A 144 5.01 -3.97 13.47
C PHE A 144 5.77 -3.89 14.79
N ALA A 145 5.83 -2.70 15.41
CA ALA A 145 6.46 -2.52 16.72
C ALA A 145 5.74 -3.36 17.79
N ALA A 146 4.42 -3.25 17.92
CA ALA A 146 3.66 -4.06 18.88
C ALA A 146 3.78 -5.57 18.60
N TYR A 147 3.91 -5.96 17.33
CA TYR A 147 4.17 -7.35 16.97
C TYR A 147 5.54 -7.84 17.44
N LEU A 148 6.57 -7.01 17.32
CA LEU A 148 7.91 -7.32 17.83
C LEU A 148 7.95 -7.38 19.35
N ASP A 149 7.19 -6.51 20.04
CA ASP A 149 7.04 -6.53 21.50
C ASP A 149 6.36 -7.81 22.00
N MET A 150 5.41 -8.33 21.24
CA MET A 150 4.81 -9.64 21.51
C MET A 150 5.80 -10.79 21.28
N LEU A 151 6.67 -10.68 20.27
CA LEU A 151 7.69 -11.70 20.01
C LEU A 151 8.81 -11.69 21.06
N CYS A 152 9.21 -10.51 21.53
CA CYS A 152 10.27 -10.32 22.50
C CYS A 152 9.85 -9.24 23.50
N PRO A 153 9.29 -9.60 24.66
CA PRO A 153 8.98 -8.62 25.69
C PRO A 153 10.25 -7.91 26.20
N ASP A 154 10.12 -6.71 26.76
CA ASP A 154 11.26 -5.82 27.08
C ASP A 154 12.25 -6.44 28.08
N ASP A 155 11.76 -7.19 29.05
CA ASP A 155 12.55 -7.92 30.05
C ASP A 155 13.56 -8.90 29.40
N GLN A 156 13.14 -9.61 28.36
CA GLN A 156 14.00 -10.56 27.63
C GLN A 156 15.05 -9.87 26.77
N SER A 157 14.80 -8.62 26.37
CA SER A 157 15.76 -7.83 25.59
C SER A 157 16.90 -7.30 26.44
N GLU A 158 16.61 -6.85 27.65
CA GLU A 158 17.59 -6.37 28.63
C GLU A 158 18.49 -7.52 29.12
N ASP A 159 17.91 -8.70 29.35
CA ASP A 159 18.65 -9.90 29.78
C ASP A 159 19.68 -10.38 28.76
N GLU A 160 19.38 -10.29 27.46
CA GLU A 160 20.34 -10.67 26.41
C GLU A 160 21.44 -9.61 26.24
N ALA A 161 21.11 -8.32 26.36
CA ALA A 161 22.08 -7.24 26.34
C ALA A 161 23.04 -7.27 27.56
N ALA A 162 22.57 -7.79 28.70
CA ALA A 162 23.38 -7.97 29.91
C ALA A 162 24.31 -9.20 29.86
N ARG A 163 24.14 -10.11 28.88
CA ARG A 163 25.03 -11.27 28.75
C ARG A 163 26.39 -10.84 28.20
N PRO A 164 27.50 -11.14 28.90
CA PRO A 164 28.82 -10.84 28.37
C PRO A 164 29.06 -11.62 27.08
N GLU A 165 29.55 -10.95 26.04
CA GLU A 165 30.00 -11.57 24.79
C GLU A 165 31.09 -12.60 25.11
N THR A 166 30.69 -13.86 25.25
CA THR A 166 31.60 -14.94 25.64
C THR A 166 32.15 -15.57 24.38
N ASP A 167 33.30 -15.07 23.91
CA ASP A 167 34.06 -15.65 22.81
C ASP A 167 35.01 -16.77 23.30
N ALA A 168 34.63 -17.46 24.39
CA ALA A 168 35.42 -18.53 24.98
C ALA A 168 34.81 -19.92 24.66
N PRO A 169 35.63 -20.91 24.26
CA PRO A 169 35.15 -22.29 24.08
C PRO A 169 34.59 -22.84 25.39
N PRO A 170 33.58 -23.73 25.35
CA PRO A 170 32.78 -24.08 26.52
C PRO A 170 33.66 -24.77 27.57
N ALA A 171 34.03 -24.04 28.61
CA ALA A 171 34.49 -24.62 29.87
C ALA A 171 33.27 -25.17 30.61
N ALA A 172 33.38 -26.43 31.04
CA ALA A 172 32.34 -27.13 31.78
C ALA A 172 31.83 -26.30 32.97
N LEU A 173 30.54 -25.98 32.98
CA LEU A 173 29.87 -25.42 34.15
C LEU A 173 29.70 -26.53 35.21
N PRO A 174 29.80 -26.20 36.51
CA PRO A 174 29.57 -27.14 37.58
C PRO A 174 28.08 -27.54 37.65
N GLU A 175 27.83 -28.82 37.97
CA GLU A 175 26.51 -29.44 38.13
C GLU A 175 25.59 -28.64 39.08
N PRO A 176 24.29 -28.48 38.75
CA PRO A 176 23.34 -27.76 39.60
C PRO A 176 22.92 -28.58 40.85
N ASP A 177 22.81 -27.87 41.97
CA ASP A 177 22.38 -28.36 43.28
C ASP A 177 20.90 -28.85 43.24
N PRO A 178 20.56 -30.09 43.68
CA PRO A 178 19.24 -30.69 43.47
C PRO A 178 18.09 -30.12 44.32
N LEU A 179 18.27 -29.01 45.02
CA LEU A 179 17.30 -28.53 46.02
C LEU A 179 16.84 -27.08 45.80
N ALA A 180 16.39 -26.76 44.60
CA ALA A 180 15.63 -25.54 44.33
C ALA A 180 14.29 -25.88 43.65
N ALA A 181 13.19 -25.80 44.41
CA ALA A 181 11.84 -25.94 43.89
C ALA A 181 11.41 -24.68 43.13
N PRO A 182 10.71 -24.78 41.97
CA PRO A 182 10.25 -23.61 41.23
C PRO A 182 8.97 -22.99 41.84
N PRO A 183 8.82 -21.65 41.85
CA PRO A 183 7.56 -21.01 42.21
C PRO A 183 6.54 -21.16 41.08
N ALA A 184 5.73 -22.21 41.16
CA ALA A 184 4.58 -22.43 40.30
C ALA A 184 3.42 -21.51 40.71
N VAL A 185 3.30 -20.33 40.07
CA VAL A 185 2.00 -19.66 39.80
C VAL A 185 2.04 -18.50 38.78
N ALA A 186 3.19 -18.16 38.17
CA ALA A 186 3.28 -17.11 37.13
C ALA A 186 3.26 -17.64 35.67
N GLU A 187 3.29 -18.95 35.45
CA GLU A 187 3.54 -19.57 34.13
C GLU A 187 2.34 -19.63 33.17
N ALA A 188 1.12 -19.30 33.61
CA ALA A 188 -0.07 -19.50 32.78
C ALA A 188 -0.28 -18.42 31.68
N ALA A 189 0.49 -17.33 31.69
CA ALA A 189 0.48 -16.33 30.61
C ALA A 189 1.47 -16.64 29.47
N ALA A 190 2.43 -17.55 29.69
CA ALA A 190 3.51 -17.88 28.76
C ALA A 190 3.25 -19.14 27.89
N ALA A 191 2.07 -19.78 28.02
CA ALA A 191 1.81 -21.11 27.45
C ALA A 191 1.16 -21.13 26.05
N LEU A 192 1.12 -19.99 25.35
CA LEU A 192 0.71 -19.96 23.94
C LEU A 192 1.93 -20.26 23.06
N SER A 193 1.80 -21.20 22.13
CA SER A 193 2.85 -21.37 21.10
C SER A 193 3.02 -20.04 20.35
N PRO A 194 4.22 -19.72 19.84
CA PRO A 194 4.43 -18.46 19.09
C PRO A 194 3.39 -18.25 17.99
N GLY A 195 2.99 -19.32 17.29
CA GLY A 195 1.93 -19.28 16.29
C GLY A 195 0.55 -18.91 16.84
N ALA A 196 0.21 -19.34 18.06
CA ALA A 196 -1.05 -18.98 18.71
C ALA A 196 -1.06 -17.50 19.17
N SER A 197 0.08 -17.00 19.67
CA SER A 197 0.23 -15.57 20.01
C SER A 197 0.11 -14.68 18.77
N ALA A 198 0.74 -15.07 17.65
CA ALA A 198 0.60 -14.36 16.37
C ALA A 198 -0.84 -14.36 15.85
N ALA A 199 -1.56 -15.49 15.97
CA ALA A 199 -2.97 -15.57 15.57
C ALA A 199 -3.87 -14.65 16.42
N LEU A 200 -3.63 -14.59 17.74
CA LEU A 200 -4.35 -13.69 18.65
C LEU A 200 -4.08 -12.22 18.33
N PHE A 201 -2.82 -11.85 18.04
CA PHE A 201 -2.46 -10.49 17.63
C PHE A 201 -3.24 -10.07 16.37
N VAL A 202 -3.23 -10.92 15.34
CA VAL A 202 -3.98 -10.66 14.10
C VAL A 202 -5.48 -10.54 14.39
N ALA A 203 -6.05 -11.47 15.16
CA ALA A 203 -7.48 -11.45 15.49
C ALA A 203 -7.88 -10.17 16.24
N ALA A 204 -7.05 -9.72 17.19
CA ALA A 204 -7.26 -8.47 17.91
C ALA A 204 -7.24 -7.26 16.97
N ARG A 205 -6.33 -7.22 15.99
CA ARG A 205 -6.24 -6.13 15.01
C ARG A 205 -7.40 -6.13 14.02
N LEU A 206 -7.83 -7.30 13.56
CA LEU A 206 -9.01 -7.43 12.72
C LEU A 206 -10.26 -6.88 13.43
N ALA A 207 -10.44 -7.21 14.71
CA ALA A 207 -11.55 -6.70 15.52
C ALA A 207 -11.51 -5.17 15.69
N LEU A 208 -10.32 -4.57 15.83
CA LEU A 208 -10.16 -3.11 15.86
C LEU A 208 -10.44 -2.45 14.50
N SER A 209 -10.09 -3.13 13.39
CA SER A 209 -10.32 -2.61 12.05
C SER A 209 -11.79 -2.62 11.61
N GLU A 210 -12.62 -3.53 12.14
CA GLU A 210 -14.06 -3.55 11.83
C GLU A 210 -14.77 -2.25 12.28
N GLY A 211 -14.26 -1.59 13.33
CA GLY A 211 -14.74 -0.28 13.78
C GLY A 211 -14.18 0.92 13.01
N HIS A 212 -13.16 0.71 12.15
CA HIS A 212 -12.45 1.75 11.40
C HIS A 212 -12.72 1.70 9.89
N LYS A 213 -13.80 1.05 9.45
CA LYS A 213 -14.36 1.31 8.11
C LYS A 213 -14.88 2.75 8.09
N ALA A 214 -13.97 3.70 7.91
CA ALA A 214 -14.31 5.01 7.39
C ALA A 214 -15.15 4.76 6.13
N PRO A 215 -16.27 5.48 5.93
CA PRO A 215 -16.94 5.43 4.64
C PRO A 215 -15.89 5.73 3.58
N PRO A 216 -15.82 4.95 2.49
CA PRO A 216 -14.91 5.27 1.41
C PRO A 216 -15.24 6.72 1.02
N TYR A 217 -14.24 7.60 1.16
CA TYR A 217 -14.30 8.90 0.51
C TYR A 217 -14.67 8.64 -0.96
N PRO A 218 -15.54 9.46 -1.57
CA PRO A 218 -15.95 9.27 -2.96
C PRO A 218 -14.81 9.66 -3.89
N LEU A 219 -13.81 8.78 -3.99
CA LEU A 219 -12.80 8.75 -5.05
C LEU A 219 -12.80 7.38 -5.76
N ASP A 220 -13.81 6.55 -5.49
CA ASP A 220 -13.92 5.18 -6.01
C ASP A 220 -14.42 5.09 -7.47
N GLU A 221 -14.48 6.19 -8.21
CA GLU A 221 -14.97 6.18 -9.59
C GLU A 221 -13.90 5.96 -10.67
N ARG A 222 -12.63 5.68 -10.34
CA ARG A 222 -11.57 5.59 -11.38
C ARG A 222 -10.58 4.42 -11.32
N CYS A 223 -10.77 3.44 -10.44
CA CYS A 223 -9.92 2.24 -10.43
C CYS A 223 -10.68 0.91 -10.41
N GLU A 224 -11.92 0.88 -10.87
CA GLU A 224 -12.42 -0.39 -11.41
C GLU A 224 -11.69 -0.65 -12.73
N LEU A 225 -11.01 -1.80 -12.84
CA LEU A 225 -10.58 -2.33 -14.13
C LEU A 225 -11.77 -2.19 -15.07
N ARG A 226 -11.63 -1.33 -16.09
CA ARG A 226 -12.67 -1.03 -17.08
C ARG A 226 -13.35 -2.36 -17.42
N PRO A 227 -14.66 -2.54 -17.17
CA PRO A 227 -15.33 -3.79 -17.45
C PRO A 227 -15.00 -4.19 -18.89
N LEU A 228 -14.70 -5.48 -19.09
CA LEU A 228 -14.39 -6.04 -20.40
C LEU A 228 -15.32 -5.41 -21.42
N PHE A 229 -14.76 -4.84 -22.50
CA PHE A 229 -15.54 -4.18 -23.54
C PHE A 229 -16.61 -5.16 -24.04
N VAL A 230 -17.87 -4.92 -23.67
CA VAL A 230 -19.02 -5.65 -24.19
C VAL A 230 -19.56 -4.80 -25.33
N PRO A 231 -19.47 -5.26 -26.60
CA PRO A 231 -20.08 -4.57 -27.72
C PRO A 231 -21.57 -4.31 -27.42
N ARG A 232 -22.02 -3.07 -27.56
CA ARG A 232 -23.40 -2.64 -27.32
C ARG A 232 -24.36 -3.38 -28.23
N GLY A 233 -23.96 -3.72 -29.45
CA GLY A 233 -24.74 -4.54 -30.37
C GLY A 233 -25.04 -5.96 -29.87
N SER A 234 -24.33 -6.43 -28.84
CA SER A 234 -24.58 -7.74 -28.20
C SER A 234 -25.61 -7.70 -27.07
N LEU A 235 -26.04 -6.50 -26.65
CA LEU A 235 -26.99 -6.29 -25.56
C LEU A 235 -28.44 -6.16 -26.06
N PRO A 236 -29.44 -6.38 -25.19
CA PRO A 236 -30.83 -6.00 -25.51
C PRO A 236 -30.94 -4.51 -25.85
N PRO A 237 -31.80 -4.09 -26.80
CA PRO A 237 -31.81 -2.73 -27.34
C PRO A 237 -31.90 -1.60 -26.30
N GLU A 238 -32.79 -1.73 -25.31
CA GLU A 238 -32.93 -0.75 -24.23
C GLU A 238 -31.66 -0.63 -23.37
N GLN A 239 -30.99 -1.75 -23.12
CA GLN A 239 -29.74 -1.76 -22.34
C GLN A 239 -28.58 -1.20 -23.16
N ALA A 240 -28.56 -1.44 -24.47
CA ALA A 240 -27.58 -0.88 -25.38
C ALA A 240 -27.74 0.65 -25.48
N ALA A 241 -28.99 1.13 -25.63
CA ALA A 241 -29.32 2.55 -25.68
C ALA A 241 -28.96 3.29 -24.38
N ALA A 242 -29.20 2.67 -23.22
CA ALA A 242 -28.80 3.23 -21.93
C ALA A 242 -27.28 3.35 -21.73
N ARG A 243 -26.48 2.73 -22.61
CA ARG A 243 -25.01 2.76 -22.60
C ARG A 243 -24.41 3.58 -23.74
N LEU A 244 -25.22 4.37 -24.44
CA LEU A 244 -24.72 5.35 -25.39
C LEU A 244 -23.81 6.36 -24.68
N ARG A 245 -22.77 6.81 -25.39
CA ARG A 245 -21.79 7.79 -24.89
C ARG A 245 -22.45 9.15 -24.67
N GLY A 246 -23.50 9.46 -25.45
CA GLY A 246 -24.20 10.73 -25.38
C GLY A 246 -23.51 11.76 -26.25
N ILE A 247 -22.93 12.80 -25.64
CA ILE A 247 -22.27 13.91 -26.36
C ILE A 247 -20.79 13.96 -25.94
N TRP A 248 -19.88 14.05 -26.90
CA TRP A 248 -18.45 14.22 -26.64
C TRP A 248 -17.80 15.15 -27.65
N TRP A 249 -16.68 15.77 -27.25
CA TRP A 249 -15.85 16.59 -28.14
C TRP A 249 -14.88 15.69 -28.91
N ASP A 250 -14.87 15.80 -30.24
CA ASP A 250 -13.89 15.16 -31.12
C ASP A 250 -12.76 16.16 -31.41
N GLU A 251 -11.61 15.93 -30.78
CA GLU A 251 -10.41 16.77 -30.93
C GLU A 251 -9.83 16.76 -32.35
N VAL A 252 -10.06 15.69 -33.12
CA VAL A 252 -9.52 15.58 -34.49
C VAL A 252 -10.41 16.33 -35.47
N GLY A 253 -11.73 16.21 -35.29
CA GLY A 253 -12.73 16.91 -36.10
C GLY A 253 -13.03 18.34 -35.64
N GLU A 254 -12.52 18.75 -34.47
CA GLU A 254 -12.85 20.02 -33.79
C GLU A 254 -14.37 20.28 -33.72
N ALA A 255 -15.14 19.24 -33.41
CA ALA A 255 -16.60 19.27 -33.42
C ALA A 255 -17.20 18.46 -32.27
N TRP A 256 -18.38 18.86 -31.82
CA TRP A 256 -19.20 18.04 -30.93
C TRP A 256 -19.81 16.87 -31.71
N ARG A 257 -19.78 15.69 -31.10
CA ARG A 257 -20.30 14.44 -31.68
C ARG A 257 -21.32 13.79 -30.77
N THR A 258 -22.19 12.98 -31.37
CA THR A 258 -23.11 12.11 -30.64
C THR A 258 -23.28 10.76 -31.32
N ASP A 259 -23.62 9.73 -30.53
CA ASP A 259 -23.96 8.38 -30.99
C ASP A 259 -25.47 8.11 -31.00
N TYR A 260 -26.29 9.12 -30.75
CA TYR A 260 -27.74 9.04 -31.02
C TYR A 260 -27.99 9.06 -32.53
N PRO A 261 -28.94 8.26 -33.05
CA PRO A 261 -29.23 8.22 -34.48
C PRO A 261 -29.68 9.60 -34.99
N ALA A 262 -29.37 9.89 -36.25
CA ALA A 262 -29.79 11.12 -36.91
C ALA A 262 -31.32 11.26 -36.95
N PRO A 263 -31.86 12.45 -36.62
CA PRO A 263 -33.29 12.72 -36.79
C PRO A 263 -33.68 12.79 -38.27
N PRO A 264 -34.98 12.64 -38.61
CA PRO A 264 -35.42 12.76 -40.00
C PRO A 264 -35.05 14.11 -40.62
N GLY A 265 -34.39 14.07 -41.78
CA GLY A 265 -33.98 15.28 -42.50
C GLY A 265 -32.67 15.91 -42.01
N PHE A 266 -31.88 15.19 -41.21
CA PHE A 266 -30.52 15.57 -40.85
C PHE A 266 -29.63 15.73 -42.09
N ASP A 267 -28.82 16.79 -42.11
CA ASP A 267 -27.95 17.17 -43.23
C ASP A 267 -26.46 17.29 -42.84
N GLY A 268 -26.10 16.92 -41.61
CA GLY A 268 -24.73 16.89 -41.10
C GLY A 268 -23.96 15.62 -41.44
N TYR A 269 -22.75 15.49 -40.91
CA TYR A 269 -21.93 14.28 -41.10
C TYR A 269 -22.41 13.13 -40.22
N GLU A 270 -22.41 11.90 -40.78
CA GLU A 270 -22.64 10.64 -40.07
C GLU A 270 -21.57 9.61 -40.50
N SER A 271 -21.01 8.85 -39.55
CA SER A 271 -19.88 7.96 -39.81
C SER A 271 -20.25 6.70 -40.61
N THR A 272 -21.41 6.11 -40.34
CA THR A 272 -21.79 4.81 -40.88
C THR A 272 -23.28 4.74 -41.19
N ALA A 273 -23.62 4.38 -42.43
CA ALA A 273 -24.97 3.98 -42.84
C ALA A 273 -24.94 2.53 -43.37
N PRO A 274 -25.71 1.58 -42.82
CA PRO A 274 -26.75 1.76 -41.79
C PRO A 274 -26.19 2.06 -40.39
N TYR A 275 -27.05 2.59 -39.50
CA TYR A 275 -26.72 2.88 -38.10
C TYR A 275 -26.16 1.63 -37.39
N ASP A 276 -24.94 1.75 -36.87
CA ASP A 276 -24.28 0.74 -36.05
C ASP A 276 -24.11 1.28 -34.62
N ILE A 277 -24.80 0.68 -33.65
CA ILE A 277 -24.77 1.16 -32.26
C ILE A 277 -23.38 1.15 -31.63
N ASP A 278 -22.44 0.36 -32.15
CA ASP A 278 -21.09 0.29 -31.62
C ASP A 278 -20.15 1.37 -32.16
N ASP A 279 -20.32 1.75 -33.43
CA ASP A 279 -19.36 2.61 -34.15
C ASP A 279 -19.99 3.88 -34.78
N TYR A 280 -21.29 4.11 -34.55
CA TYR A 280 -21.98 5.29 -35.07
C TYR A 280 -21.60 6.57 -34.31
N GLU A 281 -21.34 7.60 -35.09
CA GLU A 281 -21.14 8.97 -34.64
C GLU A 281 -21.67 9.94 -35.70
N ARG A 282 -22.19 11.08 -35.26
CA ARG A 282 -22.65 12.16 -36.12
C ARG A 282 -22.42 13.52 -35.48
N ASP A 283 -22.56 14.57 -36.28
CA ASP A 283 -22.64 15.94 -35.76
C ASP A 283 -23.93 16.16 -34.96
N LEU A 284 -23.90 17.12 -34.04
CA LEU A 284 -25.10 17.61 -33.38
C LEU A 284 -25.93 18.44 -34.37
N THR A 285 -27.25 18.42 -34.19
CA THR A 285 -28.12 19.41 -34.83
C THR A 285 -27.98 20.76 -34.13
N ALA A 286 -28.30 21.85 -34.83
CA ALA A 286 -28.32 23.19 -34.24
C ALA A 286 -29.18 23.28 -32.96
N GLN A 287 -30.29 22.54 -32.91
CA GLN A 287 -31.16 22.47 -31.73
C GLN A 287 -30.49 21.73 -30.56
N GLU A 288 -29.75 20.64 -30.83
CA GLU A 288 -29.00 19.91 -29.81
C GLU A 288 -27.81 20.72 -29.29
N GLU A 289 -27.11 21.45 -30.15
CA GLU A 289 -26.03 22.37 -29.76
C GLU A 289 -26.53 23.50 -28.86
N GLU A 290 -27.65 24.13 -29.21
CA GLU A 290 -28.26 25.18 -28.38
C GLU A 290 -28.66 24.65 -27.00
N ALA A 291 -29.24 23.44 -26.96
CA ALA A 291 -29.59 22.80 -25.69
C ALA A 291 -28.36 22.47 -24.83
N LEU A 292 -27.26 22.02 -25.45
CA LEU A 292 -25.99 21.78 -24.76
C LEU A 292 -25.43 23.08 -24.19
N ALA A 293 -25.39 24.15 -24.98
CA ALA A 293 -24.89 25.45 -24.57
C ALA A 293 -25.67 26.03 -23.38
N ILE A 294 -27.01 25.92 -23.40
CA ILE A 294 -27.86 26.34 -22.28
C ILE A 294 -27.52 25.56 -21.00
N ARG A 295 -27.30 24.24 -21.12
CA ARG A 295 -26.93 23.39 -19.97
C ARG A 295 -25.57 23.78 -19.41
N GLU A 296 -24.57 23.93 -20.27
CA GLU A 296 -23.21 24.33 -19.86
C GLU A 296 -23.22 25.72 -19.21
N GLU A 297 -23.99 26.66 -19.75
CA GLU A 297 -24.15 27.99 -19.15
C GLU A 297 -24.78 27.92 -17.76
N ALA A 298 -25.86 27.14 -17.61
CA ALA A 298 -26.53 26.96 -16.32
C ALA A 298 -25.61 26.31 -15.27
N GLU A 299 -24.74 25.38 -15.68
CA GLU A 299 -23.74 24.77 -14.81
C GLU A 299 -22.60 25.75 -14.45
N ARG A 300 -22.16 26.58 -15.40
CA ARG A 300 -21.03 27.51 -15.24
C ARG A 300 -21.37 28.75 -14.39
N ILE A 301 -22.54 29.34 -14.59
CA ILE A 301 -22.98 30.60 -13.96
C ILE A 301 -22.78 30.62 -12.43
N PRO A 302 -23.19 29.61 -11.65
CA PRO A 302 -23.01 29.61 -10.19
C PRO A 302 -21.54 29.72 -9.76
N TYR A 303 -20.63 29.04 -10.47
CA TYR A 303 -19.20 29.08 -10.19
C TYR A 303 -18.60 30.44 -10.54
N GLU A 304 -18.98 31.03 -11.67
CA GLU A 304 -18.56 32.38 -12.04
C GLU A 304 -19.00 33.41 -11.00
N HIS A 305 -20.25 33.34 -10.54
CA HIS A 305 -20.75 34.20 -9.47
C HIS A 305 -19.98 33.99 -8.15
N ALA A 306 -19.68 32.74 -7.78
CA ALA A 306 -18.92 32.45 -6.57
C ALA A 306 -17.47 32.96 -6.66
N ALA A 307 -16.82 32.75 -7.79
CA ALA A 307 -15.47 33.23 -8.06
C ALA A 307 -15.40 34.77 -8.10
N ALA A 308 -16.40 35.43 -8.68
CA ALA A 308 -16.53 36.88 -8.67
C ALA A 308 -16.61 37.43 -7.23
N ARG A 309 -17.48 36.84 -6.38
CA ARG A 309 -17.57 37.22 -4.96
C ARG A 309 -16.25 37.01 -4.22
N ALA A 310 -15.57 35.89 -4.45
CA ALA A 310 -14.28 35.59 -3.82
C ALA A 310 -13.19 36.56 -4.26
N ARG A 311 -13.14 36.92 -5.55
CA ARG A 311 -12.26 37.95 -6.09
C ARG A 311 -12.51 39.29 -5.43
N ASP A 312 -13.77 39.72 -5.36
CA ASP A 312 -14.13 41.04 -4.82
C ASP A 312 -13.77 41.15 -3.32
N ALA A 313 -13.91 40.06 -2.57
CA ALA A 313 -13.44 39.98 -1.18
C ALA A 313 -11.90 40.05 -1.09
N PHE A 314 -11.18 39.33 -1.95
CA PHE A 314 -9.72 39.30 -1.97
C PHE A 314 -9.10 40.67 -2.29
N PHE A 315 -9.63 41.37 -3.29
CA PHE A 315 -9.15 42.69 -3.70
C PHE A 315 -9.75 43.85 -2.89
N GLY A 316 -10.63 43.55 -1.93
CA GLY A 316 -11.24 44.57 -1.05
C GLY A 316 -12.32 45.42 -1.71
N PHE A 317 -12.87 45.01 -2.86
CA PHE A 317 -13.97 45.70 -3.52
C PHE A 317 -15.30 45.58 -2.73
N SER A 318 -15.43 44.54 -1.89
CA SER A 318 -16.63 44.32 -1.06
C SER A 318 -16.91 45.42 -0.03
N ALA A 319 -15.92 46.27 0.30
CA ALA A 319 -16.08 47.35 1.28
C ALA A 319 -16.68 48.65 0.68
N LEU A 320 -16.77 48.78 -0.65
CA LEU A 320 -17.25 50.00 -1.30
C LEU A 320 -18.78 50.04 -1.50
N GLU A 321 -19.49 48.91 -1.36
CA GLU A 321 -20.96 48.87 -1.49
C GLU A 321 -21.69 49.04 -0.15
N GLY A 322 -21.05 48.73 0.98
CA GLY A 322 -21.65 48.88 2.31
C GLY A 322 -21.75 50.34 2.79
N ASP A 323 -20.81 51.20 2.38
CA ASP A 323 -20.73 52.60 2.84
C ASP A 323 -21.70 53.53 2.08
N ALA A 324 -22.23 53.08 0.93
CA ALA A 324 -23.19 53.86 0.14
C ALA A 324 -24.64 53.79 0.69
N LEU A 325 -24.98 52.77 1.49
CA LEU A 325 -26.33 52.60 2.04
C LEU A 325 -26.48 53.13 3.48
N GLU A 326 -25.40 53.20 4.27
CA GLU A 326 -25.41 53.85 5.60
C GLU A 326 -25.32 55.39 5.50
N GLY A 327 -24.67 55.94 4.47
CA GLY A 327 -24.65 57.39 4.23
C GLY A 327 -26.02 57.99 3.83
N ALA A 328 -26.84 57.24 3.10
CA ALA A 328 -28.13 57.73 2.59
C ALA A 328 -29.28 57.71 3.63
N THR A 329 -29.11 56.98 4.75
CA THR A 329 -30.12 56.92 5.82
C THR A 329 -29.90 57.98 6.91
N LEU A 330 -28.68 58.52 7.05
CA LEU A 330 -28.39 59.58 8.02
C LEU A 330 -28.71 61.00 7.50
N GLU A 331 -28.75 61.23 6.18
CA GLU A 331 -29.06 62.56 5.61
C GLU A 331 -30.57 62.89 5.56
N LYS A 332 -31.46 61.96 5.91
CA LYS A 332 -32.91 62.20 6.01
C LYS A 332 -33.42 62.50 7.43
N ALA A 333 -32.53 62.56 8.42
CA ALA A 333 -32.87 62.76 9.82
C ALA A 333 -32.24 64.01 10.47
N ALA A 334 -31.73 64.95 9.67
CA ALA A 334 -31.22 66.25 10.12
C ALA A 334 -31.93 67.40 9.40
#